data_AF-A0A7X8YBP4-F1
#
_entry.id   AF-A0A7X8YBP4-F1
#
_cell.length_a   1.000
_cell.length_b   1.000
_cell.length_c   1.000
_cell.angle_alpha   90.00
_cell.angle_beta   90.00
_cell.angle_gamma   90.00
#
_symmetry.space_group_name_H-M   'P 1'
#
loop_
_entity.id
_entity.type
_entity.pdbx_description
1 polymer ?
#
loop_
_entity_poly.entity_id
_entity_poly.type
_entity_poly.pdbx_seq_one_letter_code
_entity_poly.pdbx_strand_id
1 'polypeptide(L)'
;MSKDDLADKFKGFDWKTEEDAFMDGYHTDAKGGEFVTYDRLRAMGNNGFQEPATGFADGQIVGTQRLYTDGVFSTDDGKARFIDAPWRGLQARGKQEEKAKWPFLINNGRTNHVWQSAYLDQQEELVVDRWPYPFLQLNPADMTELDLKGGDLVEVYNESGSTQATVYPTPTAKPKEAFMLFAYPMGVQGNVVNPGTNELIIPNYKQTWGAIRKISNTPGNAQHLSFKSQEYKM
;
A
#
# COMPACT_ATOMS: atom_id res chain seq x y z
N MET A 1 -32.25 13.08 24.49
CA MET A 1 -30.94 13.73 24.31
C MET A 1 -31.22 15.11 23.75
N SER A 2 -30.96 16.14 24.54
CA SER A 2 -31.14 17.53 24.14
C SER A 2 -30.08 17.92 23.09
N LYS A 3 -30.27 19.05 22.39
CA LYS A 3 -29.22 19.59 21.52
C LYS A 3 -27.97 19.97 22.31
N ASP A 4 -28.13 20.35 23.57
CA ASP A 4 -27.03 20.69 24.47
C ASP A 4 -26.27 19.44 24.89
N ASP A 5 -26.95 18.32 25.16
CA ASP A 5 -26.31 17.01 25.45
C ASP A 5 -25.51 16.49 24.24
N LEU A 6 -25.91 16.85 23.03
CA LEU A 6 -25.20 16.52 21.80
C LEU A 6 -24.01 17.45 21.59
N ALA A 7 -24.17 18.76 21.80
CA ALA A 7 -23.11 19.75 21.69
C ALA A 7 -21.99 19.51 22.72
N ASP A 8 -22.33 19.07 23.92
CA ASP A 8 -21.39 18.72 24.98
C ASP A 8 -20.43 17.59 24.59
N LYS A 9 -20.82 16.73 23.64
CA LYS A 9 -19.94 15.67 23.09
C LYS A 9 -18.83 16.21 22.17
N PHE A 10 -18.87 17.50 21.83
CA PHE A 10 -17.90 18.17 20.96
C PHE A 10 -17.06 19.23 21.69
N LYS A 11 -17.01 19.19 23.03
CA LYS A 11 -16.06 19.97 23.84
C LYS A 11 -14.63 19.40 23.73
N GLY A 12 -13.62 20.20 24.06
CA GLY A 12 -12.20 19.78 24.01
C GLY A 12 -11.50 20.03 22.66
N PHE A 13 -12.20 20.68 21.72
CA PHE A 13 -11.69 20.95 20.36
C PHE A 13 -11.62 22.46 20.07
N ASP A 14 -11.29 23.28 21.06
CA ASP A 14 -11.14 24.74 20.89
C ASP A 14 -9.88 25.14 20.10
N TRP A 15 -9.21 24.17 19.47
CA TRP A 15 -8.02 24.28 18.65
C TRP A 15 -8.16 25.36 17.57
N LYS A 16 -7.12 26.18 17.44
CA LYS A 16 -6.96 27.24 16.43
C LYS A 16 -5.94 26.85 15.38
N THR A 17 -4.99 26.00 15.73
CA THR A 17 -3.99 25.45 14.81
C THR A 17 -3.85 23.94 15.03
N GLU A 18 -3.19 23.27 14.09
CA GLU A 18 -2.78 21.88 14.21
C GLU A 18 -1.80 21.62 15.36
N GLU A 19 -1.07 22.64 15.82
CA GLU A 19 -0.18 22.53 16.98
C GLU A 19 -0.99 22.33 18.27
N ASP A 20 -2.18 22.93 18.40
CA ASP A 20 -3.05 22.68 19.55
C ASP A 20 -3.46 21.20 19.62
N ALA A 21 -3.75 20.58 18.47
CA ALA A 21 -4.06 19.15 18.40
C ALA A 21 -2.82 18.28 18.68
N PHE A 22 -1.62 18.72 18.27
CA PHE A 22 -0.37 18.04 18.63
C PHE A 22 -0.12 18.08 20.14
N MET A 23 -0.38 19.23 20.78
CA MET A 23 -0.22 19.41 22.22
C MET A 23 -1.27 18.64 23.04
N ASP A 24 -2.52 18.61 22.57
CA ASP A 24 -3.59 17.85 23.20
C ASP A 24 -3.41 16.33 23.05
N GLY A 25 -2.92 15.87 21.88
CA GLY A 25 -2.69 14.45 21.60
C GLY A 25 -1.27 13.97 21.89
N TYR A 26 -0.36 14.11 20.93
CA TYR A 26 0.98 13.50 21.00
C TYR A 26 1.77 13.93 22.24
N HIS A 27 1.79 15.23 22.55
CA HIS A 27 2.57 15.75 23.69
C HIS A 27 2.06 15.20 25.02
N THR A 28 0.75 15.01 25.15
CA THR A 28 0.13 14.53 26.39
C THR A 28 0.15 13.01 26.51
N ASP A 29 -0.13 12.28 25.43
CA ASP A 29 -0.43 10.84 25.49
C ASP A 29 0.70 9.93 25.00
N ALA A 30 1.63 10.43 24.17
CA ALA A 30 2.72 9.59 23.66
C ALA A 30 3.77 9.33 24.76
N LYS A 31 4.41 8.15 24.74
CA LYS A 31 5.50 7.83 25.66
C LYS A 31 6.69 8.78 25.43
N GLY A 32 6.93 9.69 26.38
CA GLY A 32 7.93 10.75 26.27
C GLY A 32 7.47 11.98 25.48
N GLY A 33 6.17 12.09 25.17
CA GLY A 33 5.58 13.22 24.43
C GLY A 33 5.86 14.57 25.09
N GLU A 34 5.93 14.62 26.42
CA GLU A 34 6.27 15.79 27.24
C GLU A 34 7.62 16.45 26.87
N PHE A 35 8.54 15.71 26.25
CA PHE A 35 9.82 16.23 25.79
C PHE A 35 9.76 16.85 24.38
N VAL A 36 8.66 16.66 23.65
CA VAL A 36 8.54 17.00 22.23
C VAL A 36 7.58 18.16 22.03
N THR A 37 8.07 19.23 21.42
CA THR A 37 7.28 20.37 20.95
C THR A 37 7.72 20.73 19.52
N TYR A 38 6.91 21.49 18.77
CA TYR A 38 7.30 21.91 17.41
C TYR A 38 8.60 22.70 17.40
N ASP A 39 8.82 23.59 18.37
CA ASP A 39 10.05 24.37 18.49
C ASP A 39 11.28 23.49 18.72
N ARG A 40 11.17 22.46 19.58
CA ARG A 40 12.27 21.52 19.83
C ARG A 40 12.56 20.66 18.60
N LEU A 41 11.52 20.16 17.92
CA LEU A 41 11.66 19.43 16.65
C LEU A 41 12.36 20.28 15.59
N ARG A 42 11.97 21.56 15.45
CA ARG A 42 12.57 22.49 14.50
C ARG A 42 14.05 22.74 14.79
N ALA A 43 14.44 22.84 16.07
CA ALA A 43 15.83 22.99 16.48
C ALA A 43 16.71 21.76 16.14
N MET A 44 16.13 20.57 16.02
CA MET A 44 16.83 19.35 15.61
C MET A 44 16.98 19.20 14.09
N GLY A 45 16.25 20.00 13.30
CA GLY A 45 16.23 19.91 11.84
C GLY A 45 15.74 18.55 11.33
N ASN A 46 16.09 18.23 10.08
CA ASN A 46 15.60 17.01 9.42
C ASN A 46 16.19 15.70 9.97
N ASN A 47 17.21 15.78 10.84
CA ASN A 47 17.66 14.59 11.57
C ASN A 47 16.62 14.15 12.62
N GLY A 48 15.90 15.11 13.22
CA GLY A 48 14.92 14.85 14.26
C GLY A 48 15.50 14.02 15.41
N PHE A 49 14.68 13.15 15.98
CA PHE A 49 15.07 12.14 16.96
C PHE A 49 14.35 10.81 16.66
N GLN A 50 14.77 9.73 17.31
CA GLN A 50 14.09 8.43 17.21
C GLN A 50 13.22 8.19 18.44
N GLU A 51 11.94 7.85 18.24
CA GLU A 51 11.00 7.59 19.34
C GLU A 51 11.24 6.26 20.07
N PRO A 52 10.81 6.13 21.35
CA PRO A 52 10.26 7.19 22.20
C PRO A 52 11.34 8.17 22.69
N ALA A 53 10.93 9.40 23.01
CA ALA A 53 11.80 10.35 23.71
C ALA A 53 12.00 9.90 25.17
N THR A 54 13.19 10.11 25.71
CA THR A 54 13.55 9.76 27.09
C THR A 54 13.96 10.99 27.92
N GLY A 55 14.09 12.15 27.28
CA GLY A 55 14.43 13.40 27.94
C GLY A 55 14.62 14.55 26.97
N PHE A 56 14.94 15.72 27.53
CA PHE A 56 15.41 16.89 26.80
C PHE A 56 16.65 17.44 27.51
N ALA A 57 17.81 17.40 26.84
CA ALA A 57 19.10 17.78 27.41
C ALA A 57 19.95 18.51 26.37
N ASP A 58 20.71 19.51 26.81
CA ASP A 58 21.61 20.29 25.96
C ASP A 58 20.94 20.86 24.68
N GLY A 59 19.67 21.24 24.81
CA GLY A 59 18.87 21.77 23.70
C GLY A 59 18.36 20.73 22.70
N GLN A 60 18.48 19.43 23.00
CA GLN A 60 18.10 18.34 22.10
C GLN A 60 17.13 17.36 22.78
N ILE A 61 16.21 16.80 21.99
CA ILE A 61 15.38 15.67 22.44
C ILE A 61 16.25 14.42 22.44
N VAL A 62 16.31 13.72 23.58
CA VAL A 62 17.07 12.48 23.73
C VAL A 62 16.20 11.32 23.27
N GLY A 63 16.55 10.73 22.13
CA GLY A 63 15.80 9.62 21.52
C GLY A 63 16.24 8.22 21.93
N THR A 64 15.55 7.22 21.38
CA THR A 64 15.81 5.79 21.56
C THR A 64 16.27 5.17 20.24
N GLN A 65 17.55 4.81 20.12
CA GLN A 65 18.08 4.31 18.85
C GLN A 65 17.50 2.95 18.43
N ARG A 66 17.29 2.05 19.41
CA ARG A 66 16.78 0.68 19.22
C ARG A 66 15.90 0.31 20.41
N LEU A 67 14.79 -0.38 20.14
CA LEU A 67 13.97 -0.99 21.19
C LEU A 67 14.56 -2.33 21.63
N TYR A 68 14.22 -2.75 22.86
CA TYR A 68 14.48 -4.10 23.39
C TYR A 68 15.97 -4.50 23.51
N THR A 69 16.90 -3.53 23.58
CA THR A 69 18.34 -3.82 23.72
C THR A 69 18.73 -4.48 25.04
N ASP A 70 17.85 -4.39 26.04
CA ASP A 70 17.95 -5.00 27.37
C ASP A 70 17.22 -6.34 27.47
N GLY A 71 16.56 -6.78 26.39
CA GLY A 71 15.78 -8.02 26.38
C GLY A 71 14.44 -7.94 27.11
N VAL A 72 13.94 -6.74 27.43
CA VAL A 72 12.63 -6.54 28.07
C VAL A 72 11.59 -6.22 27.01
N PHE A 73 10.72 -7.18 26.68
CA PHE A 73 9.71 -7.05 25.62
C PHE A 73 8.42 -6.37 26.11
N SER A 74 7.61 -5.88 25.17
CA SER A 74 6.31 -5.24 25.45
C SER A 74 5.22 -6.25 25.82
N THR A 75 5.45 -6.97 26.93
CA THR A 75 4.52 -7.90 27.56
C THR A 75 4.49 -7.64 29.08
N ASP A 76 3.43 -8.08 29.75
CA ASP A 76 3.26 -7.99 31.21
C ASP A 76 4.40 -8.61 32.02
N ASP A 77 5.05 -9.67 31.51
CA ASP A 77 6.20 -10.34 32.15
C ASP A 77 7.57 -9.97 31.55
N GLY A 78 7.61 -9.06 30.57
CA GLY A 78 8.82 -8.63 29.88
C GLY A 78 9.44 -9.66 28.92
N LYS A 79 8.78 -10.79 28.63
CA LYS A 79 9.31 -11.88 27.80
C LYS A 79 8.66 -11.94 26.42
N ALA A 80 9.48 -12.13 25.38
CA ALA A 80 8.99 -12.48 24.05
C ALA A 80 8.27 -13.83 24.07
N ARG A 81 7.21 -13.95 23.26
CA ARG A 81 6.41 -15.18 23.11
C ARG A 81 6.69 -15.79 21.75
N PHE A 82 7.04 -17.07 21.73
CA PHE A 82 7.03 -17.85 20.50
C PHE A 82 5.57 -18.13 20.11
N ILE A 83 5.31 -18.15 18.80
CA ILE A 83 3.99 -18.45 18.25
C ILE A 83 4.06 -19.83 17.61
N ASP A 84 3.24 -20.76 18.08
CA ASP A 84 2.96 -22.01 17.36
C ASP A 84 2.00 -21.71 16.21
N ALA A 85 2.52 -21.75 14.98
CA ALA A 85 1.84 -21.29 13.77
C ALA A 85 1.83 -22.37 12.67
N PRO A 86 1.08 -23.48 12.86
CA PRO A 86 1.01 -24.53 11.86
C PRO A 86 0.40 -24.02 10.56
N TRP A 87 0.93 -24.49 9.43
CA TRP A 87 0.39 -24.17 8.12
C TRP A 87 -1.04 -24.69 7.96
N ARG A 88 -1.95 -23.83 7.54
CA ARG A 88 -3.39 -24.15 7.38
C ARG A 88 -3.97 -23.80 6.01
N GLY A 89 -3.11 -23.61 5.00
CA GLY A 89 -3.52 -23.26 3.65
C GLY A 89 -3.97 -21.81 3.49
N LEU A 90 -4.73 -21.54 2.42
CA LEU A 90 -5.33 -20.23 2.16
C LEU A 90 -6.52 -20.00 3.09
N GLN A 91 -6.28 -19.32 4.21
CA GLN A 91 -7.28 -19.19 5.27
C GLN A 91 -8.43 -18.24 4.94
N ALA A 92 -8.16 -17.13 4.25
CA ALA A 92 -9.18 -16.13 3.99
C ALA A 92 -10.29 -16.71 3.09
N ARG A 93 -11.54 -16.41 3.43
CA ARG A 93 -12.73 -16.94 2.75
C ARG A 93 -12.66 -16.75 1.24
N GLY A 94 -12.96 -17.81 0.48
CA GLY A 94 -13.08 -17.77 -0.98
C GLY A 94 -11.76 -17.82 -1.74
N LYS A 95 -10.59 -17.73 -1.07
CA LYS A 95 -9.29 -17.66 -1.77
C LYS A 95 -8.91 -18.96 -2.47
N GLN A 96 -9.21 -20.11 -1.87
CA GLN A 96 -8.91 -21.41 -2.47
C GLN A 96 -9.82 -21.68 -3.68
N GLU A 97 -11.09 -21.31 -3.59
CA GLU A 97 -12.07 -21.42 -4.67
C GLU A 97 -11.73 -20.48 -5.83
N GLU A 98 -11.34 -19.23 -5.52
CA GLU A 98 -10.91 -18.25 -6.51
C GLU A 98 -9.67 -18.74 -7.29
N LYS A 99 -8.65 -19.24 -6.56
CA LYS A 99 -7.45 -19.85 -7.17
C LYS A 99 -7.78 -21.05 -8.06
N ALA A 100 -8.72 -21.90 -7.64
CA ALA A 100 -9.09 -23.08 -8.41
C ALA A 100 -9.86 -22.73 -9.69
N LYS A 101 -10.60 -21.61 -9.68
CA LYS A 101 -11.46 -21.18 -10.80
C LYS A 101 -10.72 -20.37 -11.85
N TRP A 102 -9.76 -19.54 -11.44
CA TRP A 102 -9.18 -18.52 -12.30
C TRP A 102 -7.70 -18.78 -12.62
N PRO A 103 -7.27 -18.61 -13.89
CA PRO A 103 -5.99 -19.12 -14.35
C PRO A 103 -4.78 -18.29 -13.93
N PHE A 104 -4.93 -16.99 -13.68
CA PHE A 104 -3.81 -16.11 -13.35
C PHE A 104 -3.85 -15.67 -11.90
N LEU A 105 -2.72 -15.75 -11.21
CA LEU A 105 -2.48 -14.92 -10.03
C LEU A 105 -2.42 -13.46 -10.51
N ILE A 106 -3.27 -12.61 -9.95
CA ILE A 106 -3.25 -11.15 -10.14
C ILE A 106 -2.57 -10.56 -8.90
N ASN A 107 -1.25 -10.74 -8.83
CA ASN A 107 -0.45 -10.03 -7.85
C ASN A 107 -0.59 -8.52 -8.09
N ASN A 108 -0.32 -7.73 -7.07
CA ASN A 108 -0.53 -6.29 -7.15
C ASN A 108 0.40 -5.56 -6.21
N GLY A 109 0.65 -4.28 -6.49
CA GLY A 109 1.52 -3.50 -5.64
C GLY A 109 1.93 -2.18 -6.25
N ARG A 110 3.10 -1.71 -5.83
CA ARG A 110 3.64 -0.39 -6.15
C ARG A 110 4.50 -0.43 -7.40
N THR A 111 4.72 0.74 -7.97
CA THR A 111 5.83 1.01 -8.87
C THR A 111 6.64 2.17 -8.31
N ASN A 112 7.92 2.28 -8.68
CA ASN A 112 8.81 3.32 -8.17
C ASN A 112 8.30 4.75 -8.45
N HIS A 113 7.66 4.94 -9.61
CA HIS A 113 7.29 6.27 -10.09
C HIS A 113 5.98 6.82 -9.53
N VAL A 114 5.10 5.94 -9.05
CA VAL A 114 3.72 6.30 -8.68
C VAL A 114 3.56 6.26 -7.17
N TRP A 115 3.18 7.39 -6.60
CA TRP A 115 2.84 7.54 -5.21
C TRP A 115 1.38 7.16 -4.95
N GLN A 116 1.20 6.07 -4.21
CA GLN A 116 -0.10 5.62 -3.71
C GLN A 116 -1.15 5.52 -4.84
N SER A 117 -2.29 6.20 -4.73
CA SER A 117 -3.36 6.19 -5.73
C SER A 117 -3.21 7.27 -6.80
N ALA A 118 -2.00 7.80 -6.99
CA ALA A 118 -1.69 8.87 -7.93
C ALA A 118 -2.50 10.17 -7.69
N TYR A 119 -2.89 10.46 -6.45
CA TYR A 119 -3.78 11.62 -6.18
C TYR A 119 -3.12 12.97 -6.53
N LEU A 120 -1.80 13.09 -6.37
CA LEU A 120 -1.00 14.18 -6.94
C LEU A 120 -0.55 13.84 -8.37
N ASP A 121 0.00 12.63 -8.55
CA ASP A 121 0.69 12.24 -9.79
C ASP A 121 -0.20 12.22 -11.03
N GLN A 122 -1.52 12.12 -10.89
CA GLN A 122 -2.45 12.25 -12.02
C GLN A 122 -2.40 13.63 -12.71
N GLN A 123 -1.78 14.62 -12.06
CA GLN A 123 -1.50 15.96 -12.62
C GLN A 123 0.00 16.18 -12.89
N GLU A 124 0.85 15.18 -12.66
CA GLU A 124 2.28 15.23 -12.95
C GLU A 124 2.56 14.62 -14.31
N GLU A 125 2.89 15.47 -15.29
CA GLU A 125 3.05 15.07 -16.69
C GLU A 125 4.04 13.91 -16.85
N LEU A 126 5.16 13.91 -16.13
CA LEU A 126 6.17 12.85 -16.26
C LEU A 126 5.60 11.49 -15.82
N VAL A 127 4.78 11.45 -14.77
CA VAL A 127 4.21 10.20 -14.26
C VAL A 127 3.10 9.70 -15.17
N VAL A 128 2.16 10.56 -15.58
CA VAL A 128 1.06 10.14 -16.47
C VAL A 128 1.51 9.87 -17.90
N ASP A 129 2.56 10.55 -18.38
CA ASP A 129 3.19 10.26 -19.66
C ASP A 129 3.77 8.85 -19.66
N ARG A 130 4.47 8.47 -18.57
CA ARG A 130 5.05 7.13 -18.43
C ARG A 130 4.00 6.04 -18.19
N TRP A 131 2.94 6.36 -17.45
CA TRP A 131 1.91 5.42 -17.00
C TRP A 131 0.49 5.96 -17.22
N PRO A 132 0.01 6.13 -18.47
CA PRO A 132 -1.33 6.63 -18.76
C PRO A 132 -2.45 5.68 -18.29
N TYR A 133 -2.09 4.40 -18.07
CA TYR A 133 -2.91 3.34 -17.50
C TYR A 133 -2.05 2.57 -16.50
N PRO A 134 -2.66 1.87 -15.51
CA PRO A 134 -1.89 0.91 -14.73
C PRO A 134 -1.40 -0.20 -15.65
N PHE A 135 -0.16 -0.63 -15.43
CA PHE A 135 0.38 -1.75 -16.17
C PHE A 135 -0.03 -3.08 -15.53
N LEU A 136 -0.12 -4.11 -16.36
CA LEU A 136 -0.21 -5.53 -16.00
C LEU A 136 1.02 -6.24 -16.54
N GLN A 137 1.99 -6.52 -15.66
CA GLN A 137 3.16 -7.32 -15.99
C GLN A 137 2.73 -8.75 -16.30
N LEU A 138 3.10 -9.24 -17.48
CA LEU A 138 2.83 -10.60 -17.92
C LEU A 138 4.09 -11.27 -18.47
N ASN A 139 4.17 -12.58 -18.27
CA ASN A 139 5.17 -13.41 -18.92
C ASN A 139 4.93 -13.37 -20.46
N PRO A 140 5.98 -13.23 -21.29
CA PRO A 140 5.83 -13.21 -22.74
C PRO A 140 5.17 -14.46 -23.36
N ALA A 141 5.31 -15.63 -22.74
CA ALA A 141 4.64 -16.85 -23.19
C ALA A 141 3.12 -16.79 -22.94
N ASP A 142 2.69 -16.26 -21.80
CA ASP A 142 1.25 -16.04 -21.54
C ASP A 142 0.66 -14.99 -22.48
N MET A 143 1.42 -13.95 -22.80
CA MET A 143 1.00 -12.97 -23.81
C MET A 143 0.81 -13.63 -25.18
N THR A 144 1.70 -14.55 -25.55
CA THR A 144 1.58 -15.32 -26.80
C THR A 144 0.34 -16.20 -26.80
N GLU A 145 0.06 -16.90 -25.70
CA GLU A 145 -1.14 -17.74 -25.54
C GLU A 145 -2.44 -16.93 -25.62
N LEU A 146 -2.43 -15.70 -25.11
CA LEU A 146 -3.58 -14.80 -25.09
C LEU A 146 -3.69 -13.89 -26.34
N ASP A 147 -2.78 -14.02 -27.32
CA ASP A 147 -2.65 -13.12 -28.48
C ASP A 147 -2.58 -11.62 -28.10
N LEU A 148 -1.74 -11.32 -27.11
CA LEU A 148 -1.53 -9.98 -26.56
C LEU A 148 -0.16 -9.41 -26.95
N LYS A 149 -0.12 -8.10 -27.19
CA LYS A 149 1.10 -7.33 -27.44
C LYS A 149 1.36 -6.35 -26.29
N GLY A 150 2.61 -5.92 -26.14
CA GLY A 150 2.95 -4.86 -25.19
C GLY A 150 2.15 -3.59 -25.51
N GLY A 151 1.49 -3.05 -24.49
CA GLY A 151 0.63 -1.88 -24.58
C GLY A 151 -0.85 -2.17 -24.86
N ASP A 152 -1.23 -3.38 -25.28
CA ASP A 152 -2.64 -3.74 -25.45
C ASP A 152 -3.41 -3.48 -24.15
N LEU A 153 -4.62 -2.92 -24.28
CA LEU A 153 -5.51 -2.69 -23.14
C LEU A 153 -6.31 -3.98 -22.89
N VAL A 154 -6.28 -4.47 -21.66
CA VAL A 154 -6.95 -5.72 -21.25
C VAL A 154 -7.92 -5.48 -20.11
N GLU A 155 -8.97 -6.30 -20.08
CA GLU A 155 -9.81 -6.48 -18.91
C GLU A 155 -9.21 -7.58 -18.04
N VAL A 156 -9.08 -7.29 -16.74
CA VAL A 156 -8.81 -8.28 -15.70
C VAL A 156 -10.12 -8.47 -14.93
N TYR A 157 -10.60 -9.71 -14.83
CA TYR A 157 -11.92 -9.98 -14.26
C TYR A 157 -11.97 -11.29 -13.48
N ASN A 158 -12.88 -11.32 -12.50
CA ASN A 158 -13.27 -12.51 -11.75
C ASN A 158 -14.69 -12.32 -11.16
N GLU A 159 -15.07 -13.14 -10.17
CA GLU A 159 -16.38 -13.04 -9.49
C GLU A 159 -16.56 -11.75 -8.68
N SER A 160 -15.46 -11.10 -8.26
CA SER A 160 -15.51 -9.89 -7.45
C SER A 160 -15.81 -8.64 -8.29
N GLY A 161 -15.43 -8.68 -9.58
CA GLY A 161 -15.65 -7.58 -10.50
C GLY A 161 -14.69 -7.62 -11.68
N SER A 162 -14.51 -6.46 -12.31
CA SER A 162 -13.53 -6.28 -13.38
C SER A 162 -12.86 -4.91 -13.36
N THR A 163 -11.73 -4.83 -14.04
CA THR A 163 -10.90 -3.64 -14.16
C THR A 163 -10.10 -3.69 -15.46
N GLN A 164 -9.31 -2.65 -15.72
CA GLN A 164 -8.51 -2.54 -16.93
C GLN A 164 -7.04 -2.23 -16.63
N ALA A 165 -6.15 -2.68 -17.51
CA ALA A 165 -4.72 -2.40 -17.44
C ALA A 165 -4.08 -2.50 -18.83
N THR A 166 -2.91 -1.87 -19.03
CA THR A 166 -2.10 -2.08 -20.24
C THR A 166 -1.08 -3.19 -20.03
N VAL A 167 -0.92 -4.07 -21.02
CA VAL A 167 -0.01 -5.21 -20.94
C VAL A 167 1.45 -4.73 -20.94
N TYR A 168 2.24 -5.21 -19.99
CA TYR A 168 3.67 -4.95 -19.89
C TYR A 168 4.47 -6.26 -20.00
N PRO A 169 5.16 -6.53 -21.11
CA PRO A 169 5.95 -7.74 -21.27
C PRO A 169 7.08 -7.78 -20.24
N THR A 170 7.09 -8.81 -19.40
CA THR A 170 7.98 -8.93 -18.25
C THR A 170 8.62 -10.32 -18.25
N PRO A 171 9.82 -10.49 -18.83
CA PRO A 171 10.48 -11.79 -18.95
C PRO A 171 10.75 -12.50 -17.62
N THR A 172 10.88 -11.74 -16.53
CA THR A 172 11.10 -12.29 -15.17
C THR A 172 9.82 -12.65 -14.43
N ALA A 173 8.64 -12.30 -14.97
CA ALA A 173 7.38 -12.81 -14.44
C ALA A 173 7.27 -14.31 -14.69
N LYS A 174 6.78 -15.08 -13.70
CA LYS A 174 6.51 -16.50 -13.88
C LYS A 174 5.27 -16.70 -14.76
N PRO A 175 5.18 -17.81 -15.52
CA PRO A 175 3.96 -18.16 -16.22
C PRO A 175 2.76 -18.20 -15.26
N LYS A 176 1.63 -17.65 -15.70
CA LYS A 176 0.37 -17.51 -14.95
C LYS A 176 0.45 -16.68 -13.66
N GLU A 177 1.53 -15.92 -13.45
CA GLU A 177 1.68 -14.97 -12.35
C GLU A 177 1.82 -13.54 -12.89
N ALA A 178 0.71 -12.81 -12.93
CA ALA A 178 0.65 -11.42 -13.34
C ALA A 178 0.88 -10.47 -12.16
N PHE A 179 1.34 -9.25 -12.44
CA PHE A 179 1.40 -8.17 -11.45
C PHE A 179 0.77 -6.88 -11.99
N MET A 180 -0.23 -6.35 -11.30
CA MET A 180 -0.93 -5.12 -11.67
C MET A 180 -0.63 -3.97 -10.70
N LEU A 181 -0.37 -2.77 -11.22
CA LEU A 181 -0.26 -1.58 -10.39
C LEU A 181 -1.56 -1.34 -9.60
N PHE A 182 -1.45 -1.20 -8.28
CA PHE A 182 -2.61 -1.05 -7.39
C PHE A 182 -3.17 0.38 -7.40
N ALA A 183 -4.46 0.50 -7.06
CA ALA A 183 -5.14 1.77 -6.73
C ALA A 183 -5.03 2.92 -7.75
N TYR A 184 -4.65 2.62 -9.01
CA TYR A 184 -4.45 3.65 -10.03
C TYR A 184 -5.80 4.13 -10.60
N PRO A 185 -6.01 5.44 -10.81
CA PRO A 185 -7.31 5.99 -11.19
C PRO A 185 -7.84 5.47 -12.54
N MET A 186 -6.93 5.20 -13.49
CA MET A 186 -7.30 4.70 -14.84
C MET A 186 -7.44 3.17 -14.93
N GLY A 187 -7.43 2.47 -13.80
CA GLY A 187 -7.67 1.03 -13.71
C GLY A 187 -7.46 0.52 -12.28
N VAL A 188 -8.56 0.38 -11.54
CA VAL A 188 -8.49 0.05 -10.11
C VAL A 188 -8.35 -1.46 -9.93
N GLN A 189 -7.14 -1.95 -9.63
CA GLN A 189 -6.89 -3.38 -9.38
C GLN A 189 -7.77 -3.95 -8.25
N GLY A 190 -8.13 -3.12 -7.27
CA GLY A 190 -8.98 -3.51 -6.14
C GLY A 190 -10.34 -4.09 -6.55
N ASN A 191 -10.84 -3.77 -7.74
CA ASN A 191 -12.14 -4.28 -8.23
C ASN A 191 -12.18 -5.80 -8.39
N VAL A 192 -11.01 -6.45 -8.55
CA VAL A 192 -10.93 -7.93 -8.64
C VAL A 192 -10.53 -8.58 -7.33
N VAL A 193 -10.37 -7.83 -6.24
CA VAL A 193 -10.05 -8.39 -4.93
C VAL A 193 -11.33 -8.82 -4.22
N ASN A 194 -11.44 -10.10 -3.85
CA ASN A 194 -12.57 -10.58 -3.07
C ASN A 194 -12.61 -9.97 -1.65
N PRO A 195 -13.77 -9.96 -0.95
CA PRO A 195 -13.89 -9.37 0.38
C PRO A 195 -13.25 -10.22 1.51
N GLY A 196 -12.44 -11.23 1.17
CA GLY A 196 -11.84 -12.15 2.13
C GLY A 196 -10.80 -11.46 3.01
N THR A 197 -11.03 -11.52 4.33
CA THR A 197 -10.10 -11.07 5.37
C THR A 197 -9.66 -12.25 6.24
N ASN A 198 -8.63 -12.06 7.06
CA ASN A 198 -8.41 -12.95 8.20
C ASN A 198 -9.43 -12.66 9.33
N GLU A 199 -9.26 -13.35 10.46
CA GLU A 199 -10.12 -13.24 11.64
C GLU A 199 -10.08 -11.86 12.32
N LEU A 200 -9.04 -11.06 12.04
CA LEU A 200 -8.84 -9.70 12.56
C LEU A 200 -9.16 -8.62 11.52
N ILE A 201 -9.89 -8.99 10.46
CA ILE A 201 -10.32 -8.07 9.40
C ILE A 201 -9.14 -7.46 8.63
N ILE A 202 -8.00 -8.16 8.60
CA ILE A 202 -6.88 -7.78 7.73
C ILE A 202 -7.21 -8.26 6.30
N PRO A 203 -7.39 -7.34 5.33
CA PRO A 203 -7.74 -7.68 3.96
C PRO A 203 -6.62 -8.43 3.24
N ASN A 204 -6.98 -9.53 2.59
CA ASN A 204 -6.01 -10.35 1.86
C ASN A 204 -5.92 -9.93 0.38
N TYR A 205 -5.27 -8.80 0.11
CA TYR A 205 -5.14 -8.24 -1.24
C TYR A 205 -4.27 -9.06 -2.20
N LYS A 206 -3.21 -9.70 -1.70
CA LYS A 206 -2.15 -10.29 -2.53
C LYS A 206 -2.49 -11.64 -3.11
N GLN A 207 -3.40 -12.36 -2.47
CA GLN A 207 -3.94 -13.62 -3.00
C GLN A 207 -5.19 -13.30 -3.80
N THR A 208 -5.04 -12.90 -5.06
CA THR A 208 -6.16 -12.61 -5.95
C THR A 208 -5.96 -13.37 -7.25
N TRP A 209 -6.97 -14.09 -7.74
CA TRP A 209 -6.91 -14.76 -9.04
C TRP A 209 -8.00 -14.27 -9.99
N GLY A 210 -7.68 -14.22 -11.27
CA GLY A 210 -8.59 -13.75 -12.32
C GLY A 210 -8.23 -14.25 -13.71
N ALA A 211 -9.07 -13.91 -14.68
CA ALA A 211 -8.81 -14.10 -16.09
C ALA A 211 -8.50 -12.74 -16.76
N ILE A 212 -7.89 -12.82 -17.94
CA ILE A 212 -7.44 -11.67 -18.71
C ILE A 212 -8.01 -11.80 -20.12
N ARG A 213 -8.60 -10.74 -20.68
CA ARG A 213 -9.02 -10.69 -22.09
C ARG A 213 -8.77 -9.32 -22.70
N LYS A 214 -8.51 -9.28 -24.01
CA LYS A 214 -8.25 -8.02 -24.73
C LYS A 214 -9.49 -7.14 -24.80
N ILE A 215 -9.33 -5.85 -24.49
CA ILE A 215 -10.31 -4.78 -24.75
C ILE A 215 -9.97 -4.10 -26.07
N SER A 216 -8.73 -3.67 -26.24
CA SER A 216 -8.27 -2.98 -27.45
C SER A 216 -6.78 -3.22 -27.73
N ASN A 217 -6.35 -2.88 -28.93
CA ASN A 217 -4.93 -2.64 -29.19
C ASN A 217 -4.41 -1.47 -28.34
N THR A 218 -3.09 -1.25 -28.33
CA THR A 218 -2.46 -0.13 -27.62
C THR A 218 -3.17 1.21 -27.87
N PRO A 219 -3.78 1.81 -26.83
CA PRO A 219 -4.43 3.12 -26.95
C PRO A 219 -3.45 4.19 -27.46
N GLY A 220 -3.96 5.18 -28.20
CA GLY A 220 -3.11 6.20 -28.84
C GLY A 220 -2.16 6.92 -27.87
N ASN A 221 -2.66 7.26 -26.67
CA ASN A 221 -1.88 7.90 -25.61
C ASN A 221 -0.88 6.97 -24.89
N ALA A 222 -0.75 5.71 -25.32
CA ALA A 222 0.22 4.74 -24.80
C ALA A 222 1.18 4.21 -25.89
N GLN A 223 1.07 4.70 -27.14
CA GLN A 223 1.89 4.20 -28.26
C GLN A 223 3.36 4.61 -28.16
N HIS A 224 3.67 5.70 -27.47
CA HIS A 224 5.03 6.21 -27.29
C HIS A 224 5.81 5.49 -26.19
N LEU A 225 5.15 4.65 -25.40
CA LEU A 225 5.72 4.05 -24.19
C LEU A 225 6.87 3.08 -24.48
N SER A 226 7.86 3.09 -23.59
CA SER A 226 8.85 2.00 -23.51
C SER A 226 8.27 0.81 -22.74
N PHE A 227 8.35 -0.36 -23.37
CA PHE A 227 8.04 -1.67 -22.78
C PHE A 227 9.29 -2.52 -22.51
N LYS A 228 10.46 -1.87 -22.39
CA LYS A 228 11.71 -2.57 -22.04
C LYS A 228 11.66 -3.09 -20.61
N SER A 229 12.55 -4.03 -20.27
CA SER A 229 12.72 -4.45 -18.87
C SER A 229 13.01 -3.25 -17.97
N GLN A 230 12.44 -3.29 -16.76
CA GLN A 230 12.73 -2.31 -15.70
C GLN A 230 14.00 -2.67 -14.92
N GLU A 231 14.59 -3.83 -15.19
CA GLU A 231 15.84 -4.26 -14.58
C GLU A 231 17.01 -3.53 -15.20
N TYR A 232 17.86 -2.96 -14.33
CA TYR A 232 19.15 -2.42 -14.74
C TYR A 232 20.01 -3.52 -15.37
N LYS A 233 20.61 -3.21 -16.52
CA LYS A 233 21.61 -4.06 -17.16
C LYS A 233 22.99 -3.51 -16.86
N MET A 234 23.82 -4.33 -16.19
CA MET A 234 25.26 -4.08 -16.09
C MET A 234 25.94 -4.23 -17.45
#